data_AF-A0A7Y7C6S2-F1
#
_entry.id   AF-A0A7Y7C6S2-F1
#
_cell.length_a   1.000
_cell.length_b   1.000
_cell.length_c   1.000
_cell.angle_alpha   90.00
_cell.angle_beta   90.00
_cell.angle_gamma   90.00
#
_symmetry.space_group_name_H-M   'P 1'
#
loop_
_entity.id
_entity.type
_entity.pdbx_description
1 polymer ?
#
loop_
_entity_poly.entity_id
_entity_poly.type
_entity_poly.pdbx_seq_one_letter_code
_entity_poly.pdbx_strand_id
1 'polypeptide(L)'
;MKKTREEALNLQEAGDMEARWRGLATQLLELGDDAMDAQLLVAFRAARDDGVVPPDAGFFLVAHILTTMADEAIGDEPRVCRLALELELMEREYGVEQGAWLSGEEAPPEDWEALRAAYEAACDEARATFFTAYGEEEMARLYLDDRFCFHRRFESGRRFFHGLPMLPEHLH
;
A
#
# COMPACT_ATOMS: atom_id res chain seq x y z
N MET A 1 -38.76 0.39 28.55
CA MET A 1 -38.47 -0.92 27.91
C MET A 1 -38.19 -0.84 26.40
N LYS A 2 -38.45 0.28 25.68
CA LYS A 2 -38.12 0.38 24.23
C LYS A 2 -36.64 0.66 23.94
N LYS A 3 -35.99 1.53 24.73
CA LYS A 3 -34.61 2.00 24.52
C LYS A 3 -33.56 0.87 24.52
N THR A 4 -33.71 -0.10 25.42
CA THR A 4 -32.80 -1.25 25.56
C THR A 4 -32.86 -2.23 24.39
N ARG A 5 -33.94 -2.21 23.60
CA ARG A 5 -34.14 -3.09 22.45
C ARG A 5 -33.53 -2.51 21.17
N GLU A 6 -33.57 -1.18 21.02
CA GLU A 6 -32.92 -0.46 19.91
C GLU A 6 -31.39 -0.49 20.05
N GLU A 7 -30.85 -0.34 21.26
CA GLU A 7 -29.40 -0.46 21.51
C GLU A 7 -28.87 -1.87 21.23
N ALA A 8 -29.65 -2.91 21.53
CA ALA A 8 -29.28 -4.30 21.25
C ALA A 8 -29.31 -4.62 19.75
N LEU A 9 -30.24 -4.03 18.98
CA LEU A 9 -30.31 -4.16 17.52
C LEU A 9 -29.11 -3.48 16.84
N ASN A 10 -28.74 -2.27 17.28
CA ASN A 10 -27.57 -1.55 16.76
C ASN A 10 -26.24 -2.28 17.02
N LEU A 11 -26.09 -2.88 18.21
CA LEU A 11 -24.88 -3.66 18.54
C LEU A 11 -24.79 -4.94 17.71
N GLN A 12 -25.93 -5.54 17.38
CA GLN A 12 -25.98 -6.75 16.55
C GLN A 12 -25.70 -6.43 15.08
N GLU A 13 -26.24 -5.34 14.55
CA GLU A 13 -25.90 -4.85 13.20
C GLU A 13 -24.41 -4.47 13.07
N ALA A 14 -23.83 -3.84 14.10
CA ALA A 14 -22.40 -3.54 14.12
C ALA A 14 -21.53 -4.81 14.14
N GLY A 15 -21.93 -5.83 14.92
CA GLY A 15 -21.23 -7.11 14.96
C GLY A 15 -21.34 -7.91 13.66
N ASP A 16 -22.52 -7.90 13.03
CA ASP A 16 -22.76 -8.56 11.73
C ASP A 16 -21.98 -7.85 10.60
N MET A 17 -21.88 -6.53 10.67
CA MET A 17 -21.07 -5.73 9.75
C MET A 17 -19.57 -6.01 9.94
N GLU A 18 -19.07 -6.04 11.17
CA GLU A 18 -17.67 -6.39 11.49
C GLU A 18 -17.31 -7.81 11.03
N ALA A 19 -18.22 -8.78 11.21
CA ALA A 19 -18.03 -10.15 10.75
C ALA A 19 -18.01 -10.25 9.21
N ARG A 20 -18.85 -9.49 8.51
CA ARG A 20 -18.82 -9.38 7.05
C ARG A 20 -17.51 -8.78 6.55
N TRP A 21 -17.03 -7.72 7.20
CA TRP A 21 -15.75 -7.09 6.85
C TRP A 21 -14.56 -8.02 7.09
N ARG A 22 -14.56 -8.82 8.17
CA ARG A 22 -13.54 -9.86 8.41
C ARG A 22 -13.59 -10.99 7.40
N GLY A 23 -14.79 -11.41 6.99
CA GLY A 23 -14.99 -12.41 5.95
C GLY A 23 -14.45 -11.94 4.60
N LEU A 24 -14.76 -10.69 4.22
CA LEU A 24 -14.19 -10.06 3.04
C LEU A 24 -12.66 -9.96 3.13
N ALA A 25 -12.12 -9.49 4.27
CA ALA A 25 -10.67 -9.37 4.48
C ALA A 25 -9.92 -10.72 4.37
N THR A 26 -10.58 -11.83 4.72
CA THR A 26 -10.02 -13.18 4.59
C THR A 26 -10.05 -13.66 3.14
N GLN A 27 -11.13 -13.38 2.41
CA GLN A 27 -11.25 -13.69 0.97
C GLN A 27 -10.29 -12.85 0.10
N LEU A 28 -10.05 -11.61 0.52
CA LEU A 28 -9.08 -10.67 -0.05
C LEU A 28 -7.64 -11.16 0.01
N LEU A 29 -7.28 -11.98 1.00
CA LEU A 29 -5.94 -12.54 1.14
C LEU A 29 -5.68 -13.73 0.19
N GLU A 30 -6.71 -14.24 -0.50
CA GLU A 30 -6.64 -15.54 -1.20
C GLU A 30 -6.71 -15.48 -2.74
N LEU A 31 -7.03 -14.36 -3.41
CA LEU A 31 -7.24 -14.37 -4.89
C LEU A 31 -6.80 -13.08 -5.61
N GLY A 32 -5.95 -13.24 -6.64
CA GLY A 32 -5.56 -12.22 -7.62
C GLY A 32 -6.22 -12.45 -8.99
N ASP A 33 -7.11 -11.53 -9.37
CA ASP A 33 -7.64 -11.35 -10.73
C ASP A 33 -7.95 -9.86 -10.88
N ASP A 34 -7.39 -9.17 -11.88
CA ASP A 34 -7.49 -7.71 -12.09
C ASP A 34 -8.93 -7.19 -12.02
N ALA A 35 -9.90 -8.01 -12.47
CA ALA A 35 -11.32 -7.69 -12.43
C ALA A 35 -11.91 -7.70 -11.01
N MET A 36 -11.35 -8.48 -10.09
CA MET A 36 -11.69 -8.50 -8.68
C MET A 36 -11.08 -7.29 -7.97
N ASP A 37 -9.82 -6.95 -8.27
CA ASP A 37 -9.14 -5.81 -7.66
C ASP A 37 -9.83 -4.48 -7.99
N ALA A 38 -10.29 -4.34 -9.23
CA ALA A 38 -11.09 -3.18 -9.63
C ALA A 38 -12.42 -3.10 -8.86
N GLN A 39 -13.09 -4.21 -8.60
CA GLN A 39 -14.33 -4.24 -7.82
C GLN A 39 -14.09 -3.94 -6.34
N LEU A 40 -13.01 -4.48 -5.78
CA LEU A 40 -12.57 -4.22 -4.41
C LEU A 40 -12.22 -2.75 -4.22
N LEU A 41 -11.50 -2.15 -5.17
CA LEU A 41 -11.19 -0.72 -5.15
C LEU A 41 -12.47 0.13 -5.10
N VAL A 42 -13.48 -0.19 -5.90
CA VAL A 42 -14.78 0.50 -5.85
C VAL A 42 -15.44 0.36 -4.48
N ALA A 43 -15.48 -0.84 -3.92
CA ALA A 43 -16.08 -1.10 -2.61
C ALA A 43 -15.32 -0.38 -1.47
N PHE A 44 -13.99 -0.37 -1.51
CA PHE A 44 -13.16 0.30 -0.52
C PHE A 44 -13.27 1.81 -0.58
N ARG A 45 -13.35 2.39 -1.78
CA ARG A 45 -13.65 3.81 -1.96
C ARG A 45 -15.00 4.16 -1.36
N ALA A 46 -16.04 3.39 -1.66
CA ALA A 46 -17.36 3.60 -1.06
C ALA A 46 -17.30 3.54 0.47
N ALA A 47 -16.64 2.53 1.06
CA ALA A 47 -16.51 2.42 2.52
C ALA A 47 -15.77 3.60 3.17
N ARG A 48 -14.73 4.13 2.50
CA ARG A 48 -13.99 5.32 2.93
C ARG A 48 -14.86 6.58 2.81
N ASP A 49 -15.48 6.78 1.66
CA ASP A 49 -16.18 8.01 1.30
C ASP A 49 -17.51 8.14 2.08
N ASP A 50 -18.18 7.01 2.36
CA ASP A 50 -19.37 6.94 3.21
C ASP A 50 -19.04 7.00 4.72
N GLY A 51 -17.75 6.94 5.09
CA GLY A 51 -17.29 7.02 6.48
C GLY A 51 -17.67 5.80 7.34
N VAL A 52 -17.85 4.63 6.71
CA VAL A 52 -18.19 3.36 7.39
C VAL A 52 -17.01 2.88 8.26
N VAL A 53 -15.79 3.32 7.93
CA VAL A 53 -14.56 3.04 8.67
C VAL A 53 -13.86 4.35 9.06
N PRO A 54 -12.98 4.34 10.09
CA PRO A 54 -12.17 5.51 10.42
C PRO A 54 -11.32 6.00 9.23
N PRO A 55 -10.97 7.30 9.16
CA PRO A 55 -10.28 7.88 8.00
C PRO A 55 -8.99 7.17 7.59
N ASP A 56 -8.13 6.83 8.55
CA ASP A 56 -6.88 6.11 8.27
C ASP A 56 -7.14 4.65 7.86
N ALA A 57 -8.20 4.02 8.34
CA ALA A 57 -8.62 2.68 7.89
C ALA A 57 -9.14 2.71 6.45
N GLY A 58 -9.95 3.70 6.08
CA GLY A 58 -10.39 3.91 4.70
C GLY A 58 -9.22 4.23 3.77
N PHE A 59 -8.25 5.04 4.22
CA PHE A 59 -6.99 5.28 3.50
C PHE A 59 -6.23 3.97 3.26
N PHE A 60 -6.05 3.14 4.30
CA PHE A 60 -5.35 1.87 4.19
C PHE A 60 -6.02 0.93 3.17
N LEU A 61 -7.34 0.80 3.16
CA LEU A 61 -8.04 -0.09 2.22
C LEU A 61 -7.72 0.27 0.76
N VAL A 62 -7.86 1.56 0.41
CA VAL A 62 -7.61 2.05 -0.95
C VAL A 62 -6.12 2.00 -1.29
N ALA A 63 -5.25 2.42 -0.37
CA ALA A 63 -3.81 2.41 -0.59
C ALA A 63 -3.27 0.98 -0.75
N HIS A 64 -3.77 0.02 0.01
CA HIS A 64 -3.35 -1.37 -0.06
C HIS A 64 -3.65 -1.97 -1.43
N ILE A 65 -4.90 -1.88 -1.90
CA ILE A 65 -5.27 -2.46 -3.18
C ILE A 65 -4.55 -1.77 -4.34
N LEU A 66 -4.45 -0.44 -4.32
CA LEU A 66 -3.72 0.29 -5.36
C LEU A 66 -2.22 0.00 -5.35
N THR A 67 -1.62 -0.25 -4.18
CA THR A 67 -0.20 -0.63 -4.12
C THR A 67 -0.01 -2.00 -4.76
N THR A 68 -0.87 -2.98 -4.47
CA THR A 68 -0.81 -4.31 -5.11
C THR A 68 -0.95 -4.20 -6.62
N MET A 69 -1.97 -3.51 -7.12
CA MET A 69 -2.19 -3.32 -8.55
C MET A 69 -1.03 -2.56 -9.21
N ALA A 70 -0.47 -1.56 -8.52
CA ALA A 70 0.68 -0.82 -9.03
C ALA A 70 1.94 -1.68 -9.08
N ASP A 71 2.18 -2.55 -8.10
CA ASP A 71 3.36 -3.43 -8.07
C ASP A 71 3.38 -4.36 -9.30
N GLU A 72 2.22 -4.85 -9.71
CA GLU A 72 2.06 -5.64 -10.94
C GLU A 72 2.31 -4.79 -12.20
N ALA A 73 1.74 -3.58 -12.27
CA ALA A 73 1.88 -2.69 -13.42
C ALA A 73 3.29 -2.11 -13.59
N ILE A 74 3.99 -1.81 -12.49
CA ILE A 74 5.33 -1.21 -12.47
C ILE A 74 6.38 -2.14 -13.07
N GLY A 75 6.17 -3.47 -12.97
CA GLY A 75 7.04 -4.47 -13.57
C GLY A 75 7.20 -4.31 -15.09
N ASP A 76 6.21 -3.72 -15.76
CA ASP A 76 6.18 -3.47 -17.20
C ASP A 76 6.51 -2.01 -17.58
N GLU A 77 6.77 -1.13 -16.61
CA GLU A 77 7.03 0.29 -16.87
C GLU A 77 8.42 0.47 -17.54
N PRO A 78 8.50 1.00 -18.79
CA PRO A 78 9.74 0.94 -19.58
C PRO A 78 10.97 1.58 -18.95
N ARG A 79 10.79 2.64 -18.14
CA ARG A 79 11.91 3.26 -17.41
C ARG A 79 12.37 2.39 -16.24
N VAL A 80 11.45 1.77 -15.53
CA VAL A 80 11.73 0.88 -14.40
C VAL A 80 12.44 -0.38 -14.88
N CYS A 81 11.94 -1.03 -15.94
CA CYS A 81 12.57 -2.22 -16.52
C CYS A 81 14.02 -1.96 -16.96
N ARG A 82 14.28 -0.80 -17.56
CA ARG A 82 15.62 -0.43 -18.03
C ARG A 82 16.60 -0.28 -16.87
N LEU A 83 16.19 0.46 -15.83
CA LEU A 83 17.03 0.68 -14.64
C LEU A 83 17.24 -0.62 -13.87
N ALA A 84 16.23 -1.49 -13.78
CA ALA A 84 16.35 -2.82 -13.18
C ALA A 84 17.41 -3.66 -13.91
N LEU A 85 17.37 -3.67 -15.26
CA LEU A 85 18.35 -4.40 -16.07
C LEU A 85 19.76 -3.83 -15.92
N GLU A 86 19.91 -2.51 -15.92
CA GLU A 86 21.21 -1.86 -15.69
C GLU A 86 21.78 -2.23 -14.31
N LEU A 87 20.93 -2.26 -13.27
CA LEU A 87 21.32 -2.64 -11.92
C LEU A 87 21.74 -4.11 -11.85
N GLU A 88 20.98 -5.03 -12.46
CA GLU A 88 21.32 -6.45 -12.52
C GLU A 88 22.66 -6.71 -13.22
N LEU A 89 22.91 -6.02 -14.34
CA LEU A 89 24.19 -6.13 -15.06
C LEU A 89 25.36 -5.64 -14.21
N MET A 90 25.19 -4.52 -13.50
CA MET A 90 26.19 -3.95 -12.62
C MET A 90 26.46 -4.86 -11.41
N GLU A 91 25.41 -5.37 -10.76
CA GLU A 91 25.51 -6.32 -9.64
C GLU A 91 26.27 -7.59 -10.06
N ARG A 92 25.99 -8.11 -11.26
CA ARG A 92 26.71 -9.26 -11.80
C ARG A 92 28.19 -8.98 -12.07
N GLU A 93 28.54 -7.78 -12.53
CA GLU A 93 29.93 -7.37 -12.73
C GLU A 93 30.71 -7.31 -11.41
N TYR A 94 30.06 -6.82 -10.35
CA TYR A 94 30.65 -6.73 -9.02
C TYR A 94 30.60 -8.04 -8.20
N GLY A 95 29.93 -9.08 -8.70
CA GLY A 95 29.74 -10.33 -7.95
C GLY A 95 28.83 -10.15 -6.74
N VAL A 96 27.78 -9.33 -6.86
CA VAL A 96 26.70 -9.24 -5.89
C VAL A 96 25.72 -10.38 -6.18
N GLU A 97 25.50 -11.27 -5.21
CA GLU A 97 24.44 -12.29 -5.30
C GLU A 97 23.35 -11.96 -4.27
N GLN A 98 22.09 -11.91 -4.72
CA GLN A 98 20.92 -11.63 -3.86
C GLN A 98 21.03 -10.33 -3.04
N GLY A 99 21.67 -9.29 -3.60
CA GLY A 99 21.86 -8.00 -2.93
C GLY A 99 22.91 -8.01 -1.81
N ALA A 100 23.72 -9.07 -1.71
CA ALA A 100 24.85 -9.15 -0.79
C ALA A 100 26.19 -9.05 -1.54
N TRP A 101 27.05 -8.14 -1.11
CA TRP A 101 28.42 -8.01 -1.60
C TRP A 101 29.22 -9.24 -1.19
N LEU A 102 29.67 -10.05 -2.14
CA LEU A 102 30.52 -11.22 -1.87
C LEU A 102 31.96 -10.81 -1.53
N SER A 103 32.38 -9.62 -1.97
CA SER A 103 33.65 -9.02 -1.61
C SER A 103 33.56 -8.42 -0.21
N GLY A 104 34.50 -8.74 0.68
CA GLY A 104 34.61 -8.16 2.02
C GLY A 104 35.02 -6.68 2.04
N GLU A 105 34.57 -5.90 1.06
CA GLU A 105 34.72 -4.44 1.00
C GLU A 105 33.66 -3.76 1.90
N GLU A 106 34.08 -2.69 2.58
CA GLU A 106 33.27 -2.02 3.62
C GLU A 106 32.10 -1.18 3.06
N ALA A 107 32.08 -0.86 1.75
CA ALA A 107 31.05 -0.01 1.15
C ALA A 107 30.77 -0.36 -0.32
N PRO A 108 29.50 -0.23 -0.78
CA PRO A 108 29.15 -0.35 -2.20
C PRO A 108 29.79 0.76 -3.07
N PRO A 109 30.01 0.54 -4.37
CA PRO A 109 30.44 1.56 -5.32
C PRO A 109 29.42 2.70 -5.45
N GLU A 110 29.90 3.94 -5.54
CA GLU A 110 29.07 5.15 -5.68
C GLU A 110 28.13 5.07 -6.91
N ASP A 111 28.62 4.52 -8.03
CA ASP A 111 27.82 4.37 -9.26
C ASP A 111 26.64 3.39 -9.07
N TRP A 112 26.81 2.35 -8.25
CA TRP A 112 25.74 1.42 -7.90
C TRP A 112 24.71 2.08 -6.98
N GLU A 113 25.17 2.84 -5.98
CA GLU A 113 24.27 3.59 -5.09
C GLU A 113 23.44 4.61 -5.87
N ALA A 114 24.06 5.34 -6.80
CA ALA A 114 23.38 6.30 -7.67
C ALA A 114 22.35 5.60 -8.58
N LEU A 115 22.70 4.45 -9.16
CA LEU A 115 21.80 3.68 -10.02
C LEU A 115 20.62 3.11 -9.23
N ARG A 116 20.87 2.58 -8.03
CA ARG A 116 19.83 2.08 -7.12
C ARG A 116 18.88 3.19 -6.70
N ALA A 117 19.39 4.36 -6.32
CA ALA A 117 18.57 5.51 -5.99
C ALA A 117 17.72 5.97 -7.19
N ALA A 118 18.26 5.95 -8.41
CA ALA A 118 17.52 6.27 -9.62
C ALA A 118 16.42 5.24 -9.93
N TYR A 119 16.68 3.95 -9.70
CA TYR A 119 15.70 2.88 -9.81
C TYR A 119 14.56 3.04 -8.78
N GLU A 120 14.90 3.25 -7.50
CA GLU A 120 13.93 3.48 -6.43
C GLU A 120 13.05 4.70 -6.72
N ALA A 121 13.65 5.81 -7.15
CA ALA A 121 12.91 7.01 -7.55
C ALA A 121 11.98 6.75 -8.75
N ALA A 122 12.42 5.99 -9.75
CA ALA A 122 11.58 5.63 -10.89
C ALA A 122 10.39 4.76 -10.49
N CYS A 123 10.58 3.80 -9.58
CA CYS A 123 9.50 3.00 -9.00
C CYS A 123 8.50 3.87 -8.24
N ASP A 124 9.00 4.84 -7.45
CA ASP A 124 8.14 5.73 -6.67
C ASP A 124 7.32 6.67 -7.57
N GLU A 125 7.94 7.25 -8.59
CA GLU A 125 7.26 8.07 -9.60
C GLU A 125 6.20 7.27 -10.36
N ALA A 126 6.51 6.03 -10.77
CA ALA A 126 5.57 5.16 -11.46
C ALA A 126 4.36 4.82 -10.57
N ARG A 127 4.58 4.50 -9.29
CA ARG A 127 3.49 4.23 -8.34
C ARG A 127 2.61 5.46 -8.08
N ALA A 128 3.20 6.63 -7.92
CA ALA A 128 2.43 7.87 -7.75
C ALA A 128 1.62 8.24 -9.01
N THR A 129 2.20 8.00 -10.20
CA THR A 129 1.49 8.14 -11.47
C THR A 129 0.31 7.18 -11.56
N PHE A 130 0.49 5.93 -11.11
CA PHE A 130 -0.59 4.94 -11.04
C PHE A 130 -1.72 5.39 -10.11
N PHE A 131 -1.41 5.86 -8.89
CA PHE A 131 -2.41 6.41 -7.97
C PHE A 131 -3.19 7.58 -8.59
N THR A 132 -2.48 8.48 -9.28
CA THR A 132 -3.09 9.61 -10.00
C THR A 132 -4.02 9.14 -11.12
N ALA A 133 -3.63 8.13 -11.90
CA ALA A 133 -4.45 7.58 -12.98
C ALA A 133 -5.77 6.97 -12.47
N TYR A 134 -5.77 6.48 -11.23
CA TYR A 134 -6.97 5.99 -10.56
C TYR A 134 -7.77 7.09 -9.85
N GLY A 135 -7.31 8.35 -9.83
CA GLY A 135 -7.99 9.48 -9.17
C GLY A 135 -7.71 9.60 -7.67
N GLU A 136 -6.54 9.14 -7.20
CA GLU A 136 -6.08 9.32 -5.82
C GLU A 136 -4.91 10.31 -5.77
N GLU A 137 -5.12 11.56 -6.18
CA GLU A 137 -4.07 12.58 -6.27
C GLU A 137 -3.48 12.94 -4.91
N GLU A 138 -4.28 12.98 -3.85
CA GLU A 138 -3.78 13.21 -2.49
C GLU A 138 -2.84 12.08 -2.06
N MET A 139 -3.19 10.83 -2.40
CA MET A 139 -2.38 9.66 -2.06
C MET A 139 -1.06 9.66 -2.84
N ALA A 140 -1.11 9.99 -4.13
CA ALA A 140 0.08 10.19 -4.96
C ALA A 140 1.00 11.28 -4.38
N ARG A 141 0.44 12.43 -4.01
CA ARG A 141 1.18 13.53 -3.40
C ARG A 141 1.82 13.12 -2.08
N LEU A 142 1.08 12.44 -1.19
CA LEU A 142 1.64 11.93 0.06
C LEU A 142 2.76 10.92 -0.21
N TYR A 143 2.61 10.05 -1.22
CA TYR A 143 3.62 9.05 -1.53
C TYR A 143 4.97 9.66 -1.98
N LEU A 144 4.95 10.75 -2.74
CA LEU A 144 6.17 11.43 -3.22
C LEU A 144 6.70 12.48 -2.24
N ASP A 145 5.83 13.35 -1.72
CA ASP A 145 6.23 14.57 -1.01
C ASP A 145 6.28 14.39 0.51
N ASP A 146 5.52 13.43 1.05
CA ASP A 146 5.40 13.20 2.51
C ASP A 146 5.23 11.70 2.80
N ARG A 147 6.28 10.95 2.43
CA ARG A 147 6.32 9.48 2.53
C ARG A 147 6.07 9.00 3.97
N PHE A 148 6.49 9.79 4.95
CA PHE A 148 6.24 9.50 6.36
C PHE A 148 4.74 9.54 6.68
N CYS A 149 4.03 10.61 6.28
CA CYS A 149 2.59 10.70 6.50
C CYS A 149 1.83 9.60 5.75
N PHE A 150 2.22 9.28 4.51
CA PHE A 150 1.66 8.14 3.77
C PHE A 150 1.75 6.86 4.60
N HIS A 151 2.95 6.48 5.05
CA HIS A 151 3.16 5.27 5.82
C HIS A 151 2.47 5.32 7.18
N ARG A 152 2.44 6.46 7.86
CA ARG A 152 1.72 6.62 9.12
C ARG A 152 0.22 6.31 8.95
N ARG A 153 -0.44 6.90 7.95
CA ARG A 153 -1.86 6.66 7.67
C ARG A 153 -2.12 5.21 7.30
N PHE A 154 -1.26 4.66 6.43
CA PHE A 154 -1.32 3.26 6.02
C PHE A 154 -1.23 2.31 7.23
N GLU A 155 -0.23 2.51 8.09
CA GLU A 155 0.02 1.70 9.28
C GLU A 155 -1.08 1.85 10.33
N SER A 156 -1.55 3.08 10.55
CA SER A 156 -2.66 3.38 11.44
C SER A 156 -3.92 2.64 11.02
N GLY A 157 -4.26 2.66 9.73
CA GLY A 157 -5.38 1.92 9.17
C GLY A 157 -5.19 0.40 9.20
N ARG A 158 -3.99 -0.10 8.88
CA ARG A 158 -3.68 -1.54 8.95
C ARG A 158 -3.92 -2.08 10.37
N ARG A 159 -3.49 -1.34 11.39
CA ARG A 159 -3.69 -1.70 12.81
C ARG A 159 -5.15 -1.86 13.16
N PHE A 160 -6.04 -1.01 12.66
CA PHE A 160 -7.49 -1.13 12.87
C PHE A 160 -8.02 -2.51 12.43
N PHE A 161 -7.67 -2.98 11.23
CA PHE A 161 -8.13 -4.27 10.72
C PHE A 161 -7.52 -5.48 11.46
N HIS A 162 -6.35 -5.32 12.08
CA HIS A 162 -5.76 -6.32 12.98
C HIS A 162 -6.22 -6.21 14.45
N GLY A 163 -7.18 -5.33 14.76
CA GLY A 163 -7.68 -5.14 16.13
C GLY A 163 -6.68 -4.47 17.07
N LEU A 164 -5.66 -3.81 16.52
CA LEU A 164 -4.66 -3.04 17.27
C LEU A 164 -5.12 -1.57 17.40
N PRO A 165 -4.70 -0.85 18.46
CA PRO A 165 -5.00 0.57 18.58
C PRO A 165 -4.34 1.34 17.42
N MET A 166 -5.09 2.26 16.82
CA MET A 166 -4.61 3.15 15.76
C MET A 166 -3.46 4.04 16.25
N LEU A 167 -2.65 4.54 15.32
CA LEU A 167 -1.54 5.41 15.67
C LEU A 167 -2.05 6.82 16.04
N PRO A 168 -1.45 7.48 17.04
CA PRO A 168 -1.80 8.86 17.36
C PRO A 168 -1.52 9.82 16.20
N GLU A 169 -2.38 10.81 16.05
CA GLU A 169 -2.32 11.81 14.96
C GLU A 169 -1.07 12.72 15.02
N HIS A 170 -0.39 12.78 16.17
CA HIS A 170 0.76 13.67 16.43
C HIS A 170 2.13 12.98 16.28
N LEU A 171 2.18 11.75 15.77
CA LEU A 171 3.44 11.17 15.31
C LEU A 171 3.82 11.90 14.01
N HIS A 172 4.76 12.82 14.11
CA HIS A 172 5.42 13.53 13.00
C HIS A 172 6.86 13.04 12.85
#